data_AF-A0A914HBJ4-F1
#
_entry.id   AF-A0A914HBJ4-F1
#
_cell.length_a   1.000
_cell.length_b   1.000
_cell.length_c   1.000
_cell.angle_alpha   90.00
_cell.angle_beta   90.00
_cell.angle_gamma   90.00
#
_symmetry.space_group_name_H-M   'P 1'
#
loop_
_entity.id
_entity.type
_entity.pdbx_description
1 polymer ?
#
loop_
_entity_poly.entity_id
_entity_poly.type
_entity_poly.pdbx_seq_one_letter_code
_entity_poly.pdbx_strand_id
1 'polypeptide(L)'
;MEEDNAGDIVKWLYRDSTRLDCSSGQVKVTNEHLHTKLWQAKLRGNLLAFKPLDFASEPFLIVCEKIKVQRSDEHKNSLTMRQSNKEMLLSFQTEKECDHWMLKLMTCSHRIVQAEYEQVLYKRFTQPLPASTTGRISNNFGYFLTSPYTREQLFSLSQSHNFPTRQIKCQEIMYECKLSMLVPQEMLRHSSKWATELRDELLDKLWGVKNAAIVETLHTAIRHLNSNIEVFTQASEFLASYAGPSFRWASSDHFKCSNKSEKTKRKFRVSFLFVPTNLHVQTFHVDGRLAASFLTVGAIAALPLRFSSGGLSKIRNKFSAALGSIALDHTNENRFHSRRQILLAMKRKIGELSRNIDVKWRITSDGRTDEIDTEIFSEIQQMHEQINDMINSFPNIFNLVDSLCEGGLAQLQHKGSESVPRDTLRNQLDRLQAQFDSLSSKMIAVGRMATTDDNLSHDQRECEQSVRGAVHSTLDALHGLTASLLSGQALALVQSLRKPSDCQTFFHLQLRSDALLSMVVTLVTTSLLTALYGPTTDIGTFWAHSPPLVTMFSFLSCYGDENGMLEDAFEMWHQFSAVVSFRFVKMSSSVINAFTLFRKIASPKSMAFVPL
;
A
#
# COMPACT_ATOMS: atom_id res chain seq x y z
N MET A 1 3.84 -30.36 -24.21
CA MET A 1 3.65 -29.98 -22.79
C MET A 1 5.02 -29.72 -22.23
N GLU A 2 5.23 -28.61 -21.54
CA GLU A 2 6.44 -28.37 -20.75
C GLU A 2 6.56 -29.49 -19.68
N GLU A 3 7.76 -30.02 -19.46
CA GLU A 3 8.01 -31.25 -18.70
C GLU A 3 7.43 -31.23 -17.27
N ASP A 4 7.31 -30.05 -16.65
CA ASP A 4 6.80 -29.89 -15.28
C ASP A 4 5.31 -30.28 -15.10
N ASN A 5 4.47 -30.14 -16.12
CA ASN A 5 3.03 -30.40 -15.98
C ASN A 5 2.67 -31.89 -16.12
N ALA A 6 3.49 -32.68 -16.83
CA ALA A 6 3.19 -34.09 -17.09
C ALA A 6 3.23 -34.92 -15.81
N GLY A 7 4.20 -34.66 -14.93
CA GLY A 7 4.34 -35.34 -13.64
C GLY A 7 3.14 -35.13 -12.72
N ASP A 8 2.61 -33.91 -12.64
CA ASP A 8 1.47 -33.61 -11.78
C ASP A 8 0.14 -34.16 -12.33
N ILE A 9 -0.02 -34.21 -13.65
CA ILE A 9 -1.15 -34.89 -14.30
C ILE A 9 -1.13 -36.39 -14.00
N VAL A 10 0.04 -37.02 -14.10
CA VAL A 10 0.21 -38.44 -13.73
C VAL A 10 -0.15 -38.63 -12.25
N LYS A 11 0.38 -37.82 -11.33
CA LYS A 11 0.02 -37.90 -9.90
C LYS A 11 -1.50 -37.79 -9.70
N TRP A 12 -2.16 -36.86 -10.39
CA TRP A 12 -3.61 -36.67 -10.30
C TRP A 12 -4.41 -37.89 -10.81
N LEU A 13 -4.03 -38.48 -11.94
CA LEU A 13 -4.68 -39.68 -12.49
C LEU A 13 -4.56 -40.89 -11.57
N TYR A 14 -3.52 -40.94 -10.75
CA TYR A 14 -3.28 -42.03 -9.82
C TYR A 14 -3.88 -41.83 -8.42
N ARG A 15 -4.51 -40.69 -8.12
CA ARG A 15 -5.27 -40.50 -6.86
C ARG A 15 -6.54 -41.35 -6.83
N ASP A 16 -6.91 -41.85 -5.66
CA ASP A 16 -8.09 -42.70 -5.46
C ASP A 16 -9.42 -41.95 -5.70
N SER A 17 -9.42 -40.62 -5.56
CA SER A 17 -10.57 -39.76 -5.80
C SER A 17 -10.91 -39.56 -7.28
N THR A 18 -10.02 -39.93 -8.21
CA THR A 18 -10.14 -39.59 -9.62
C THR A 18 -11.01 -40.62 -10.34
N ARG A 19 -12.14 -40.18 -10.91
CA ARG A 19 -13.00 -41.03 -11.76
C ARG A 19 -12.29 -41.32 -13.08
N LEU A 20 -11.98 -42.59 -13.35
CA LEU A 20 -11.26 -43.05 -14.54
C LEU A 20 -12.24 -43.61 -15.59
N ASP A 21 -11.88 -43.50 -16.87
CA ASP A 21 -12.68 -44.07 -17.96
C ASP A 21 -12.33 -45.54 -18.22
N CYS A 22 -11.08 -45.92 -17.91
CA CYS A 22 -10.58 -47.29 -17.83
C CYS A 22 -9.47 -47.35 -16.78
N SER A 23 -9.55 -48.31 -15.87
CA SER A 23 -8.60 -48.53 -14.77
C SER A 23 -8.15 -49.98 -14.63
N SER A 24 -8.52 -50.86 -15.57
CA SER A 24 -8.28 -52.29 -15.46
C SER A 24 -6.87 -52.68 -15.90
N GLY A 25 -6.07 -53.14 -14.94
CA GLY A 25 -5.08 -54.18 -15.16
C GLY A 25 -3.70 -53.74 -15.64
N GLN A 26 -2.71 -54.52 -15.24
CA GLN A 26 -1.32 -54.38 -15.62
C GLN A 26 -1.17 -54.67 -17.12
N VAL A 27 -0.48 -53.80 -17.83
CA VAL A 27 -0.28 -53.88 -19.29
C VAL A 27 1.20 -54.13 -19.55
N LYS A 28 1.49 -55.18 -20.33
CA LYS A 28 2.85 -55.39 -20.84
C LYS A 28 3.04 -54.52 -22.07
N VAL A 29 4.03 -53.64 -22.03
CA VAL A 29 4.37 -52.73 -23.12
C VAL A 29 5.67 -53.18 -23.77
N THR A 30 5.64 -53.45 -25.06
CA THR A 30 6.83 -53.77 -25.87
C THR A 30 7.19 -52.57 -26.73
N ASN A 31 8.42 -52.07 -26.58
CA ASN A 31 8.96 -50.96 -27.37
C ASN A 31 9.86 -51.50 -28.51
N GLU A 32 10.22 -50.65 -29.48
CA GLU A 32 11.00 -50.98 -30.69
C GLU A 32 12.34 -51.71 -30.44
N HIS A 33 12.80 -51.78 -29.19
CA HIS A 33 14.02 -52.48 -28.75
C HIS A 33 13.73 -53.83 -28.05
N LEU A 34 12.57 -54.45 -28.32
CA LEU A 34 12.15 -55.80 -27.86
C LEU A 34 12.05 -56.05 -26.34
N HIS A 35 12.32 -55.05 -25.49
CA HIS A 35 12.09 -55.18 -24.05
C HIS A 35 10.60 -55.03 -23.71
N THR A 36 9.99 -56.13 -23.27
CA THR A 36 8.61 -56.14 -22.76
C THR A 36 8.62 -55.90 -21.25
N LYS A 37 8.04 -54.80 -20.79
CA LYS A 37 7.97 -54.45 -19.35
C LYS A 37 6.53 -54.29 -18.88
N LEU A 38 6.28 -54.55 -17.59
CA LEU A 38 4.96 -54.49 -16.99
C LEU A 38 4.66 -53.09 -16.42
N TRP A 39 3.60 -52.47 -16.90
CA TRP A 39 3.17 -51.13 -16.50
C TRP A 39 1.76 -51.17 -15.92
N GLN A 40 1.44 -50.27 -15.01
CA GLN A 40 0.06 -49.93 -14.70
C GLN A 40 -0.40 -48.86 -15.68
N ALA A 41 -1.56 -49.05 -16.32
CA ALA A 41 -2.13 -48.08 -17.25
C ALA A 41 -3.44 -47.49 -16.71
N LYS A 42 -3.63 -46.18 -16.84
CA LYS A 42 -4.89 -45.49 -16.50
C LYS A 42 -5.28 -44.55 -17.63
N LEU A 43 -6.57 -44.58 -18.01
CA LEU A 43 -7.12 -43.74 -19.07
C LEU A 43 -8.20 -42.81 -18.51
N ARG A 44 -8.10 -41.52 -18.83
CA ARG A 44 -9.13 -40.51 -18.56
C ARG A 44 -9.15 -39.45 -19.65
N GLY A 45 -10.30 -39.26 -20.28
CA GLY A 45 -10.43 -38.42 -21.47
C GLY A 45 -9.52 -38.93 -22.58
N ASN A 46 -8.62 -38.07 -23.04
CA ASN A 46 -7.58 -38.37 -24.03
C ASN A 46 -6.21 -38.66 -23.40
N LEU A 47 -6.11 -38.80 -22.07
CA LEU A 47 -4.85 -38.96 -21.36
C LEU A 47 -4.67 -40.41 -20.92
N LEU A 48 -3.63 -41.06 -21.46
CA LEU A 48 -3.21 -42.41 -21.11
C LEU A 48 -1.89 -42.36 -20.34
N ALA A 49 -1.93 -42.68 -19.06
CA ALA A 49 -0.76 -42.62 -18.18
C ALA A 49 -0.25 -44.02 -17.83
N PHE A 50 1.06 -44.21 -17.94
CA PHE A 50 1.76 -45.44 -17.58
C PHE A 50 2.66 -45.21 -16.37
N LYS A 51 2.54 -46.09 -15.37
CA LYS A 51 3.41 -46.11 -14.19
C LYS A 51 4.14 -47.46 -14.12
N PRO A 52 5.46 -47.49 -13.92
CA PRO A 52 6.18 -48.76 -13.84
C PRO A 52 5.80 -49.51 -12.56
N LEU A 53 5.72 -50.84 -12.65
CA LEU A 53 5.42 -51.71 -11.50
C LEU A 53 6.69 -52.35 -10.94
N ASP A 54 7.48 -52.99 -11.79
CA ASP A 54 8.57 -53.88 -11.36
C ASP A 54 9.98 -53.40 -11.78
N PHE A 55 10.14 -52.10 -12.08
CA PHE A 55 11.43 -51.54 -12.48
C PHE A 55 11.52 -50.01 -12.28
N ALA A 56 12.75 -49.51 -12.15
CA ALA A 56 13.01 -48.08 -12.06
C ALA A 56 12.92 -47.42 -13.45
N SER A 57 11.89 -46.61 -13.65
CA SER A 57 11.70 -45.76 -14.83
C SER A 57 10.78 -44.60 -14.47
N GLU A 58 10.83 -43.52 -15.22
CA GLU A 58 9.89 -42.42 -15.04
C GLU A 58 8.52 -42.80 -15.62
N PRO A 59 7.41 -42.46 -14.93
CA PRO A 59 6.10 -42.64 -15.52
C PRO A 59 5.97 -41.71 -16.73
N PHE A 60 5.24 -42.15 -17.74
CA PHE A 60 5.04 -41.36 -18.95
C PHE A 60 3.56 -41.25 -19.30
N LEU A 61 3.25 -40.18 -20.01
CA LEU A 61 1.90 -39.77 -20.37
C LEU A 61 1.80 -39.69 -21.90
N ILE A 62 0.82 -40.39 -22.45
CA ILE A 62 0.47 -40.33 -23.87
C ILE A 62 -0.84 -39.57 -24.01
N VAL A 63 -0.87 -38.61 -24.92
CA VAL A 63 -2.11 -37.94 -25.33
C VAL A 63 -2.65 -38.69 -26.54
N CYS A 64 -3.77 -39.41 -26.39
CA CYS A 64 -4.32 -40.35 -27.37
C CYS A 64 -5.05 -39.69 -28.54
N GLU A 65 -4.39 -38.78 -29.26
CA GLU A 65 -4.95 -38.07 -30.42
C GLU A 65 -4.66 -38.86 -31.71
N LYS A 66 -5.72 -39.15 -32.49
CA LYS A 66 -5.66 -39.84 -33.79
C LYS A 66 -4.88 -41.15 -33.75
N ILE A 67 -5.03 -41.91 -32.67
CA ILE A 67 -4.39 -43.22 -32.51
C ILE A 67 -5.10 -44.26 -33.37
N LYS A 68 -4.33 -45.13 -34.01
CA LYS A 68 -4.84 -46.34 -34.66
C LYS A 68 -4.61 -47.50 -33.71
N VAL A 69 -5.69 -48.17 -33.33
CA VAL A 69 -5.61 -49.39 -32.52
C VAL A 69 -6.02 -50.56 -33.40
N GLN A 70 -5.15 -51.56 -33.49
CA GLN A 70 -5.40 -52.79 -34.22
C GLN A 70 -5.09 -53.96 -33.31
N ARG A 71 -5.83 -55.06 -33.47
CA ARG A 71 -5.51 -56.30 -32.75
C ARG A 71 -4.27 -56.94 -33.36
N SER A 72 -3.40 -57.50 -32.52
CA SER A 72 -2.22 -58.21 -32.99
C SER A 72 -2.62 -59.56 -33.61
N ASP A 73 -2.03 -59.88 -34.76
CA ASP A 73 -2.27 -61.16 -35.45
C ASP A 73 -1.59 -62.35 -34.72
N GLU A 74 -0.54 -62.08 -33.95
CA GLU A 74 0.26 -63.11 -33.27
C GLU A 74 -0.36 -63.56 -31.93
N HIS A 75 -1.01 -62.63 -31.22
CA HIS A 75 -1.54 -62.88 -29.88
C HIS A 75 -2.93 -62.24 -29.70
N LYS A 76 -3.93 -63.09 -29.42
CA LYS A 76 -5.33 -62.67 -29.22
C LYS A 76 -5.51 -61.70 -28.04
N ASN A 77 -4.62 -61.70 -27.06
CA ASN A 77 -4.66 -60.81 -25.90
C ASN A 77 -3.79 -59.55 -26.06
N SER A 78 -3.37 -59.22 -27.27
CA SER A 78 -2.51 -58.08 -27.56
C SER A 78 -3.11 -57.17 -28.63
N LEU A 79 -2.85 -55.87 -28.47
CA LEU A 79 -3.20 -54.86 -29.47
C LEU A 79 -2.00 -53.97 -29.75
N THR A 80 -1.94 -53.51 -30.99
CA THR A 80 -0.98 -52.54 -31.49
C THR A 80 -1.63 -51.17 -31.47
N MET A 81 -1.01 -50.23 -30.74
CA MET A 81 -1.36 -48.81 -30.74
C MET A 81 -0.32 -48.04 -31.56
N ARG A 82 -0.76 -47.40 -32.64
CA ARG A 82 0.08 -46.57 -33.50
C ARG A 82 -0.32 -45.11 -33.39
N GLN A 83 0.66 -44.25 -33.10
CA GLN A 83 0.50 -42.80 -33.09
C GLN A 83 1.61 -42.17 -33.93
N SER A 84 1.24 -41.45 -34.99
CA SER A 84 2.18 -40.93 -35.98
C SER A 84 3.06 -42.05 -36.56
N ASN A 85 4.38 -42.01 -36.33
CA ASN A 85 5.35 -43.02 -36.78
C ASN A 85 5.79 -43.98 -35.67
N LYS A 86 5.21 -43.90 -34.46
CA LYS A 86 5.57 -44.75 -33.33
C LYS A 86 4.52 -45.83 -33.13
N GLU A 87 4.98 -47.05 -32.91
CA GLU A 87 4.14 -48.22 -32.67
C GLU A 87 4.45 -48.82 -31.31
N MET A 88 3.40 -49.17 -30.56
CA MET A 88 3.49 -49.74 -29.24
C MET A 88 2.59 -50.96 -29.16
N LEU A 89 3.16 -52.11 -28.82
CA LEU A 89 2.40 -53.32 -28.55
C LEU A 89 2.00 -53.37 -27.07
N LEU A 90 0.70 -53.49 -26.82
CA LEU A 90 0.11 -53.62 -25.48
C LEU A 90 -0.47 -55.03 -25.33
N SER A 91 0.02 -55.78 -24.36
CA SER A 91 -0.44 -57.14 -24.08
C SER A 91 -1.11 -57.21 -22.71
N PHE A 92 -2.29 -57.82 -22.66
CA PHE A 92 -3.18 -57.89 -21.49
C PHE A 92 -3.27 -59.32 -20.95
N GLN A 93 -3.79 -59.47 -19.73
CA GLN A 93 -3.91 -60.80 -19.11
C GLN A 93 -5.02 -61.62 -19.76
N THR A 94 -6.11 -60.97 -20.17
CA THR A 94 -7.24 -61.64 -20.82
C THR A 94 -7.63 -60.97 -22.14
N GLU A 95 -8.23 -61.77 -23.02
CA GLU A 95 -8.83 -61.29 -24.27
C GLU A 95 -9.95 -60.25 -24.01
N LYS A 96 -10.75 -60.45 -22.96
CA LYS A 96 -11.82 -59.52 -22.56
C LYS A 96 -11.27 -58.15 -22.15
N GLU A 97 -10.14 -58.12 -21.44
CA GLU A 97 -9.45 -56.87 -21.10
C GLU A 97 -8.89 -56.19 -22.35
N CYS A 98 -8.31 -56.95 -23.27
CA CYS A 98 -7.82 -56.43 -24.54
C CYS A 98 -8.95 -55.75 -25.34
N ASP A 99 -10.11 -56.41 -25.46
CA ASP A 99 -11.28 -55.85 -26.15
C ASP A 99 -11.84 -54.60 -25.45
N HIS A 100 -11.86 -54.61 -24.12
CA HIS A 100 -12.27 -53.45 -23.33
C HIS A 100 -11.34 -52.25 -23.56
N TRP A 101 -10.03 -52.46 -23.50
CA TRP A 101 -9.02 -51.43 -23.74
C TRP A 101 -9.05 -50.92 -25.16
N MET A 102 -9.18 -51.81 -26.15
CA MET A 102 -9.32 -51.45 -27.56
C MET A 102 -10.53 -50.53 -27.77
N LEU A 103 -11.71 -50.89 -27.23
CA LEU A 103 -12.91 -50.07 -27.34
C LEU A 103 -12.72 -48.68 -26.70
N LYS A 104 -12.10 -48.62 -25.52
CA LYS A 104 -11.89 -47.37 -24.79
C LYS A 104 -10.90 -46.43 -25.49
N LEU A 105 -9.79 -46.97 -25.99
CA LEU A 105 -8.78 -46.22 -26.75
C LEU A 105 -9.34 -45.72 -28.09
N MET A 106 -10.11 -46.54 -28.80
CA MET A 106 -10.78 -46.11 -30.03
C MET A 106 -11.84 -45.05 -29.75
N THR A 107 -12.62 -45.20 -28.68
CA THR A 107 -13.66 -44.23 -28.30
C THR A 107 -13.05 -42.89 -27.90
N CYS A 108 -11.95 -42.87 -27.14
CA CYS A 108 -11.31 -41.61 -26.76
C CYS A 108 -10.73 -40.89 -27.97
N SER A 109 -10.07 -41.62 -28.88
CA SER A 109 -9.52 -41.02 -30.09
C SER A 109 -10.60 -40.50 -31.03
N HIS A 110 -11.68 -41.26 -31.21
CA HIS A 110 -12.84 -40.82 -32.01
C HIS A 110 -13.46 -39.55 -31.44
N ARG A 111 -13.62 -39.43 -30.12
CA ARG A 111 -14.16 -38.21 -29.49
C ARG A 111 -13.30 -36.98 -29.73
N ILE A 112 -11.97 -37.14 -29.80
CA ILE A 112 -11.05 -36.04 -30.13
C ILE A 112 -11.21 -35.65 -31.60
N VAL A 113 -11.23 -36.63 -32.51
CA VAL A 113 -11.43 -36.37 -33.95
C VAL A 113 -12.78 -35.71 -34.19
N GLN A 114 -13.82 -36.13 -33.48
CA GLN A 114 -15.13 -35.49 -33.50
C GLN A 114 -15.06 -34.05 -32.99
N ALA A 115 -14.40 -33.79 -31.86
CA ALA A 115 -14.23 -32.44 -31.33
C ALA A 115 -13.41 -31.53 -32.27
N GLU A 116 -12.35 -32.05 -32.89
CA GLU A 116 -11.58 -31.34 -33.92
C GLU A 116 -12.43 -31.06 -35.17
N TYR A 117 -13.21 -32.03 -35.62
CA TYR A 117 -14.10 -31.88 -36.77
C TYR A 117 -15.20 -30.86 -36.48
N GLU A 118 -15.81 -30.90 -35.29
CA GLU A 118 -16.75 -29.88 -34.81
C GLU A 118 -16.08 -28.51 -34.75
N GLN A 119 -14.82 -28.41 -34.31
CA GLN A 119 -14.07 -27.16 -34.31
C GLN A 119 -13.80 -26.63 -35.74
N VAL A 120 -13.49 -27.51 -36.69
CA VAL A 120 -13.26 -27.17 -38.10
C VAL A 120 -14.56 -26.77 -38.80
N LEU A 121 -15.65 -27.52 -38.58
CA LEU A 121 -16.98 -27.17 -39.07
C LEU A 121 -17.42 -25.83 -38.48
N TYR A 122 -17.24 -25.62 -37.19
CA TYR A 122 -17.55 -24.35 -36.55
C TYR A 122 -16.75 -23.21 -37.18
N LYS A 123 -15.41 -23.33 -37.31
CA LYS A 123 -14.58 -22.32 -38.00
C LYS A 123 -15.07 -22.02 -39.41
N ARG A 124 -15.60 -23.03 -40.12
CA ARG A 124 -16.14 -22.89 -41.47
C ARG A 124 -17.51 -22.22 -41.51
N PHE A 125 -18.36 -22.45 -40.50
CA PHE A 125 -19.71 -21.87 -40.41
C PHE A 125 -19.79 -20.55 -39.62
N THR A 126 -18.74 -20.20 -38.86
CA THR A 126 -18.65 -18.95 -38.07
C THR A 126 -17.47 -18.08 -38.47
N GLN A 127 -16.92 -18.25 -39.68
CA GLN A 127 -16.06 -17.22 -40.27
C GLN A 127 -16.82 -15.87 -40.22
N PRO A 128 -16.31 -14.86 -39.50
CA PRO A 128 -16.99 -13.58 -39.45
C PRO A 128 -16.84 -12.88 -40.81
N LEU A 129 -17.91 -12.22 -41.27
CA LEU A 129 -17.77 -11.10 -42.21
C LEU A 129 -16.72 -10.12 -41.67
N PRO A 130 -16.00 -9.38 -42.53
CA PRO A 130 -14.91 -8.53 -42.08
C PRO A 130 -15.41 -7.48 -41.08
N ALA A 131 -14.76 -7.46 -39.91
CA ALA A 131 -14.79 -6.39 -38.93
C ALA A 131 -16.18 -5.88 -38.49
N SER A 132 -16.93 -6.68 -37.73
CA SER A 132 -17.75 -6.07 -36.68
C SER A 132 -16.79 -5.59 -35.60
N THR A 133 -16.57 -4.28 -35.60
CA THR A 133 -16.03 -3.49 -34.48
C THR A 133 -16.09 -4.26 -33.18
N THR A 134 -14.93 -4.69 -32.68
CA THR A 134 -14.76 -5.04 -31.28
C THR A 134 -15.40 -3.92 -30.50
N GLY A 135 -16.54 -4.22 -29.86
CA GLY A 135 -17.23 -3.24 -29.03
C GLY A 135 -16.17 -2.71 -28.08
N ARG A 136 -15.80 -1.43 -28.23
CA ARG A 136 -14.90 -0.77 -27.30
C ARG A 136 -15.55 -0.93 -25.94
N ILE A 137 -15.03 -1.86 -25.14
CA ILE A 137 -15.40 -1.97 -23.73
C ILE A 137 -15.20 -0.56 -23.19
N SER A 138 -16.29 0.06 -22.72
CA SER A 138 -16.26 1.40 -22.14
C SER A 138 -15.27 1.37 -20.99
N ASN A 139 -14.06 1.85 -21.22
CA ASN A 139 -12.98 1.73 -20.25
C ASN A 139 -13.16 2.80 -19.19
N ASN A 140 -14.06 2.55 -18.23
CA ASN A 140 -14.32 3.44 -17.09
C ASN A 140 -13.03 3.71 -16.28
N PHE A 141 -12.00 2.88 -16.44
CA PHE A 141 -10.71 2.99 -15.78
C PHE A 141 -9.66 3.86 -16.53
N GLY A 142 -9.98 4.39 -17.72
CA GLY A 142 -9.01 5.05 -18.61
C GLY A 142 -8.29 6.28 -18.04
N TYR A 143 -8.77 6.83 -16.92
CA TYR A 143 -8.14 7.95 -16.23
C TYR A 143 -6.82 7.56 -15.54
N PHE A 144 -6.74 6.36 -14.96
CA PHE A 144 -5.59 5.92 -14.16
C PHE A 144 -4.97 4.59 -14.60
N LEU A 145 -5.66 3.82 -15.45
CA LEU A 145 -5.14 2.61 -16.06
C LEU A 145 -4.71 2.86 -17.51
N THR A 146 -3.57 2.30 -17.91
CA THR A 146 -2.97 2.44 -19.24
C THR A 146 -2.44 1.12 -19.79
N SER A 147 -2.07 1.15 -21.08
CA SER A 147 -1.35 0.06 -21.76
C SER A 147 -2.01 -1.32 -21.56
N PRO A 148 -3.29 -1.50 -21.95
CA PRO A 148 -3.97 -2.78 -21.76
C PRO A 148 -3.31 -3.89 -22.57
N TYR A 149 -2.85 -4.92 -21.88
CA TYR A 149 -2.44 -6.18 -22.49
C TYR A 149 -3.59 -7.18 -22.38
N THR A 150 -4.07 -7.67 -23.52
CA THR A 150 -5.27 -8.52 -23.60
C THR A 150 -4.91 -9.92 -24.04
N ARG A 151 -5.39 -10.94 -23.31
CA ARG A 151 -5.33 -12.35 -23.68
C ARG A 151 -6.74 -12.92 -23.73
N GLU A 152 -7.11 -13.51 -24.86
CA GLU A 152 -8.41 -14.14 -25.04
C GLU A 152 -8.27 -15.67 -25.06
N GLN A 153 -9.17 -16.36 -24.35
CA GLN A 153 -9.27 -17.80 -24.29
C GLN A 153 -10.72 -18.22 -24.56
N LEU A 154 -10.91 -19.13 -25.50
CA LEU A 154 -12.21 -19.67 -25.88
C LEU A 154 -12.34 -21.07 -25.30
N PHE A 155 -13.30 -21.27 -24.41
CA PHE A 155 -13.62 -22.57 -23.82
C PHE A 155 -14.85 -23.14 -24.49
N SER A 156 -14.75 -24.34 -25.04
CA SER A 156 -15.90 -25.06 -25.60
C SER A 156 -16.46 -26.03 -24.56
N LEU A 157 -17.71 -25.84 -24.16
CA LEU A 157 -18.43 -26.74 -23.27
C LEU A 157 -19.29 -27.70 -24.09
N SER A 158 -18.92 -28.98 -24.06
CA SER A 158 -19.77 -30.04 -24.60
C SER A 158 -21.03 -30.19 -23.75
N GLN A 159 -22.18 -30.12 -24.40
CA GLN A 159 -23.49 -30.29 -23.76
C GLN A 159 -24.03 -31.69 -24.07
N SER A 160 -24.66 -32.33 -23.09
CA SER A 160 -25.43 -33.55 -23.32
C SER A 160 -26.69 -33.24 -24.14
N HIS A 161 -27.15 -34.17 -24.98
CA HIS A 161 -28.39 -34.10 -25.79
C HIS A 161 -28.34 -33.27 -27.10
N ASN A 162 -27.36 -33.48 -27.98
CA ASN A 162 -27.32 -32.89 -29.34
C ASN A 162 -27.44 -31.36 -29.40
N PHE A 163 -27.24 -30.66 -28.28
CA PHE A 163 -27.19 -29.21 -28.26
C PHE A 163 -25.84 -28.74 -28.81
N PRO A 164 -25.82 -27.63 -29.57
CA PRO A 164 -24.58 -27.06 -30.06
C PRO A 164 -23.65 -26.70 -28.89
N THR A 165 -22.36 -26.94 -29.09
CA THR A 165 -21.30 -26.68 -28.11
C THR A 165 -21.36 -25.22 -27.67
N ARG A 166 -21.61 -24.97 -26.37
CA ARG A 166 -21.63 -23.61 -25.84
C ARG A 166 -20.20 -23.13 -25.68
N GLN A 167 -19.86 -22.01 -26.30
CA GLN A 167 -18.56 -21.37 -26.09
C GLN A 167 -18.66 -20.34 -24.96
N ILE A 168 -17.69 -20.39 -24.04
CA ILE A 168 -17.45 -19.33 -23.07
C ILE A 168 -16.18 -18.60 -23.51
N LYS A 169 -16.32 -17.30 -23.78
CA LYS A 169 -15.19 -16.42 -24.09
C LYS A 169 -14.68 -15.81 -22.79
N CYS A 170 -13.47 -16.18 -22.39
CA CYS A 170 -12.77 -15.52 -21.29
C CYS A 170 -11.72 -14.57 -21.85
N GLN A 171 -11.76 -13.32 -21.44
CA GLN A 171 -10.82 -12.29 -21.82
C GLN A 171 -10.15 -11.74 -20.56
N GLU A 172 -8.87 -11.99 -20.44
CA GLU A 172 -8.02 -11.41 -19.41
C GLU A 172 -7.39 -10.12 -19.95
N ILE A 173 -7.51 -9.03 -19.22
CA ILE A 173 -6.89 -7.75 -19.55
C ILE A 173 -6.07 -7.28 -18.36
N MET A 174 -4.76 -7.12 -18.56
CA MET A 174 -3.83 -6.56 -17.59
C MET A 174 -3.52 -5.10 -17.95
N TYR A 175 -3.67 -4.21 -16.99
CA TYR A 175 -3.40 -2.78 -17.15
C TYR A 175 -2.20 -2.36 -16.31
N GLU A 176 -1.39 -1.46 -16.85
CA GLU A 176 -0.44 -0.67 -16.06
C GLU A 176 -1.19 0.42 -15.29
N CYS A 177 -0.66 0.82 -14.13
CA CYS A 177 -1.33 1.78 -13.25
C CYS A 177 -0.52 3.08 -13.10
N LYS A 178 -0.99 4.18 -13.71
CA LYS A 178 -0.36 5.51 -13.59
C LYS A 178 -0.15 5.97 -12.16
N LEU A 179 -1.02 5.53 -11.24
CA LEU A 179 -0.92 5.86 -9.81
C LEU A 179 0.38 5.35 -9.18
N SER A 180 1.03 4.34 -9.79
CA SER A 180 2.34 3.88 -9.34
C SER A 180 3.39 5.00 -9.33
N MET A 181 3.24 6.03 -10.15
CA MET A 181 4.19 7.15 -10.21
C MET A 181 3.59 8.41 -9.56
N LEU A 182 2.30 8.68 -9.79
CA LEU A 182 1.64 9.89 -9.31
C LEU A 182 1.49 9.94 -7.79
N VAL A 183 1.07 8.83 -7.17
CA VAL A 183 0.88 8.80 -5.70
C VAL A 183 2.23 8.92 -4.98
N PRO A 184 3.31 8.20 -5.39
CA PRO A 184 4.61 8.40 -4.78
C PRO A 184 5.20 9.81 -4.93
N GLN A 185 4.90 10.54 -6.02
CA GLN A 185 5.31 11.95 -6.14
C GLN A 185 4.71 12.82 -5.03
N GLU A 186 3.42 12.67 -4.75
CA GLU A 186 2.77 13.40 -3.66
C GLU A 186 3.29 12.94 -2.29
N MET A 187 3.42 11.63 -2.07
CA MET A 187 3.96 11.10 -0.81
C MET A 187 5.38 11.61 -0.54
N LEU A 188 6.23 11.67 -1.57
CA LEU A 188 7.58 12.25 -1.48
C LEU A 188 7.55 13.73 -1.10
N ARG A 189 6.61 14.51 -1.63
CA ARG A 189 6.44 15.92 -1.26
C ARG A 189 6.12 16.06 0.23
N HIS A 190 5.29 15.19 0.79
CA HIS A 190 4.98 15.17 2.22
C HIS A 190 6.19 14.75 3.07
N SER A 191 6.86 13.64 2.74
CA SER A 191 8.04 13.17 3.48
C SER A 191 9.20 14.17 3.43
N SER A 192 9.44 14.79 2.27
CA SER A 192 10.48 15.81 2.09
C SER A 192 10.18 17.07 2.91
N LYS A 193 8.93 17.55 2.88
CA LYS A 193 8.48 18.68 3.70
C LYS A 193 8.70 18.39 5.18
N TRP A 194 8.29 17.22 5.65
CA TRP A 194 8.44 16.83 7.04
C TRP A 194 9.92 16.79 7.46
N ALA A 195 10.79 16.18 6.66
CA ALA A 195 12.22 16.07 6.99
C ALA A 195 12.91 17.44 7.02
N THR A 196 12.50 18.33 6.12
CA THR A 196 12.98 19.72 6.06
C THR A 196 12.53 20.51 7.30
N GLU A 197 11.24 20.42 7.66
CA GLU A 197 10.70 21.07 8.87
C GLU A 197 11.40 20.58 10.13
N LEU A 198 11.61 19.26 10.28
CA LEU A 198 12.31 18.71 11.44
C LEU A 198 13.77 19.20 11.50
N ARG A 199 14.47 19.22 10.36
CA ARG A 199 15.84 19.75 10.29
C ARG A 199 15.90 21.21 10.73
N ASP A 200 15.02 22.03 10.18
CA ASP A 200 15.00 23.47 10.46
C ASP A 200 14.60 23.74 11.91
N GLU A 201 13.68 22.95 12.47
CA GLU A 201 13.29 22.99 13.88
C GLU A 201 14.46 22.62 14.81
N LEU A 202 15.19 21.54 14.50
CA LEU A 202 16.38 21.16 15.27
C LEU A 202 17.48 22.23 15.23
N LEU A 203 17.69 22.88 14.08
CA LEU A 203 18.64 23.98 13.95
C LEU A 203 18.16 25.23 14.71
N ASP A 204 16.91 25.65 14.55
CA ASP A 204 16.37 26.84 15.22
C ASP A 204 16.42 26.71 16.75
N LYS A 205 16.10 25.51 17.28
CA LYS A 205 15.97 25.27 18.73
C LYS A 205 17.26 24.88 19.41
N LEU A 206 18.14 24.12 18.75
CA LEU A 206 19.27 23.46 19.43
C LEU A 206 20.64 23.96 18.99
N TRP A 207 20.76 24.67 17.86
CA TRP A 207 22.07 25.07 17.31
C TRP A 207 22.90 25.93 18.27
N GLY A 208 22.24 26.72 19.12
CA GLY A 208 22.92 27.56 20.09
C GLY A 208 23.40 26.84 21.36
N VAL A 209 22.90 25.63 21.66
CA VAL A 209 23.11 24.96 22.95
C VAL A 209 24.60 24.61 23.15
N LYS A 210 25.23 25.23 24.15
CA LYS A 210 26.67 25.05 24.48
C LYS A 210 26.95 23.75 25.26
N ASN A 211 26.54 22.61 24.72
CA ASN A 211 26.88 21.30 25.27
C ASN A 211 27.50 20.45 24.15
N ALA A 212 28.79 20.15 24.28
CA ALA A 212 29.56 19.47 23.23
C ALA A 212 28.94 18.14 22.78
N ALA A 213 28.43 17.34 23.72
CA ALA A 213 27.80 16.06 23.40
C ALA A 213 26.46 16.23 22.65
N ILE A 214 25.67 17.25 23.01
CA ILE A 214 24.41 17.57 22.31
C ILE A 214 24.71 18.09 20.91
N VAL A 215 25.71 18.97 20.77
CA VAL A 215 26.12 19.55 19.49
C VAL A 215 26.62 18.46 18.52
N GLU A 216 27.47 17.54 18.98
CA GLU A 216 27.93 16.42 18.17
C GLU A 216 26.78 15.53 17.69
N THR A 217 25.84 15.23 18.60
CA THR A 217 24.65 14.42 18.27
C THR A 217 23.73 15.16 17.30
N LEU A 218 23.54 16.46 17.50
CA LEU A 218 22.77 17.33 16.60
C LEU A 218 23.38 17.34 15.20
N HIS A 219 24.69 17.55 15.06
CA HIS A 219 25.37 17.48 13.77
C HIS A 219 25.20 16.13 13.10
N THR A 220 25.31 15.03 13.86
CA THR A 220 25.07 13.67 13.35
C THR A 220 23.63 13.50 12.86
N ALA A 221 22.64 13.99 13.63
CA ALA A 221 21.23 13.93 13.25
C ALA A 221 20.94 14.75 11.99
N ILE A 222 21.43 16.00 11.93
CA ILE A 222 21.29 16.88 10.76
C ILE A 222 21.95 16.27 9.53
N ARG A 223 23.11 15.61 9.67
CA ARG A 223 23.77 14.89 8.58
C ARG A 223 22.89 13.79 8.02
N HIS A 224 22.29 12.96 8.87
CA HIS A 224 21.40 11.89 8.43
C HIS A 224 20.08 12.42 7.84
N LEU A 225 19.51 13.47 8.42
CA LEU A 225 18.34 14.16 7.85
C LEU A 225 18.63 14.73 6.46
N ASN A 226 19.76 15.41 6.28
CA ASN A 226 20.18 15.92 4.97
C ASN A 226 20.37 14.79 3.96
N SER A 227 20.92 13.64 4.38
CA SER A 227 21.03 12.46 3.52
C SER A 227 19.64 11.94 3.09
N ASN A 228 18.65 11.92 3.99
CA ASN A 228 17.28 11.53 3.65
C ASN A 228 16.62 12.56 2.72
N ILE A 229 16.79 13.86 2.97
CA ILE A 229 16.31 14.95 2.11
C ILE A 229 16.89 14.86 0.70
N GLU A 230 18.17 14.52 0.59
CA GLU A 230 18.83 14.27 -0.70
C GLU A 230 18.18 13.08 -1.43
N VAL A 231 17.93 11.97 -0.72
CA VAL A 231 17.22 10.81 -1.28
C VAL A 231 15.81 11.19 -1.76
N PHE A 232 15.05 11.96 -0.98
CA PHE A 232 13.71 12.42 -1.38
C PHE A 232 13.78 13.33 -2.62
N THR A 233 14.73 14.27 -2.66
CA THR A 233 14.93 15.18 -3.79
C THR A 233 15.28 14.40 -5.06
N GLN A 234 16.25 13.50 -4.99
CA GLN A 234 16.66 12.66 -6.12
C GLN A 234 15.52 11.77 -6.62
N ALA A 235 14.70 11.21 -5.72
CA ALA A 235 13.53 10.43 -6.09
C ALA A 235 12.46 11.29 -6.76
N SER A 236 12.19 12.49 -6.23
CA SER A 236 11.21 13.43 -6.77
C SER A 236 11.60 13.91 -8.18
N GLU A 237 12.83 14.37 -8.37
CA GLU A 237 13.35 14.80 -9.68
C GLU A 237 13.31 13.66 -10.71
N PHE A 238 13.67 12.46 -10.27
CA PHE A 238 13.61 11.28 -11.11
C PHE A 238 12.18 10.94 -11.54
N LEU A 239 11.21 10.92 -10.61
CA LEU A 239 9.82 10.61 -10.94
C LEU A 239 9.17 11.69 -11.79
N ALA A 240 9.53 12.96 -11.61
CA ALA A 240 9.02 14.06 -12.42
C ALA A 240 9.51 13.99 -13.89
N SER A 241 10.74 13.52 -14.10
CA SER A 241 11.35 13.36 -15.43
C SER A 241 11.17 11.95 -16.02
N TYR A 242 10.45 11.07 -15.33
CA TYR A 242 10.34 9.67 -15.72
C TYR A 242 9.39 9.47 -16.91
N ALA A 243 9.95 9.02 -18.04
CA ALA A 243 9.22 8.76 -19.29
C ALA A 243 9.06 7.26 -19.61
N GLY A 244 9.28 6.37 -18.63
CA GLY A 244 9.16 4.92 -18.82
C GLY A 244 7.73 4.39 -18.59
N PRO A 245 7.57 3.05 -18.46
CA PRO A 245 6.28 2.40 -18.20
C PRO A 245 5.59 2.89 -16.92
N SER A 246 4.27 2.79 -16.83
CA SER A 246 3.52 3.24 -15.64
C SER A 246 3.62 2.25 -14.45
N PHE A 247 4.79 1.63 -14.26
CA PHE A 247 5.12 0.78 -13.12
C PHE A 247 6.63 0.61 -12.97
N ARG A 248 7.10 0.29 -11.76
CA ARG A 248 8.50 -0.11 -11.52
C ARG A 248 8.68 -1.60 -11.80
N TRP A 249 9.64 -1.97 -12.62
CA TRP A 249 9.93 -3.37 -12.91
C TRP A 249 10.67 -4.09 -11.78
N ALA A 250 10.42 -5.39 -11.64
CA ALA A 250 11.05 -6.27 -10.65
C ALA A 250 12.39 -6.88 -11.13
N SER A 251 12.43 -7.29 -12.40
CA SER A 251 13.59 -7.92 -13.04
C SER A 251 14.04 -7.11 -14.27
N SER A 252 15.34 -7.15 -14.52
CA SER A 252 16.01 -6.46 -15.62
C SER A 252 15.85 -7.12 -16.98
N ASP A 253 14.97 -8.11 -17.12
CA ASP A 253 15.04 -9.05 -18.23
C ASP A 253 14.23 -8.63 -19.47
N HIS A 254 13.37 -7.62 -19.37
CA HIS A 254 12.53 -7.20 -20.51
C HIS A 254 13.21 -6.23 -21.49
N PHE A 255 14.31 -5.59 -21.07
CA PHE A 255 15.26 -4.96 -21.99
C PHE A 255 16.50 -5.84 -22.04
N LYS A 256 17.00 -6.13 -23.24
CA LYS A 256 18.30 -6.79 -23.46
C LYS A 256 19.45 -5.93 -22.90
N CYS A 257 19.55 -5.76 -21.58
CA CYS A 257 20.75 -5.27 -20.91
C CYS A 257 21.70 -6.47 -20.82
N SER A 258 22.68 -6.49 -21.72
CA SER A 258 23.71 -7.54 -21.81
C SER A 258 24.61 -7.61 -20.58
N ASN A 259 24.67 -6.55 -19.77
CA ASN A 259 25.61 -6.45 -18.64
C ASN A 259 24.96 -6.64 -17.26
N LYS A 260 25.45 -7.64 -16.52
CA LYS A 260 25.04 -7.99 -15.15
C LYS A 260 25.16 -6.81 -14.16
N SER A 261 26.10 -5.89 -14.35
CA SER A 261 26.27 -4.70 -13.49
C SER A 261 25.14 -3.68 -13.65
N GLU A 262 24.60 -3.54 -14.85
CA GLU A 262 23.50 -2.61 -15.14
C GLU A 262 22.16 -3.13 -14.62
N LYS A 263 21.97 -4.47 -14.67
CA LYS A 263 20.83 -5.19 -14.08
C LYS A 263 20.72 -4.92 -12.57
N THR A 264 21.83 -5.03 -11.84
CA THR A 264 21.88 -4.77 -10.39
C THR A 264 21.65 -3.29 -10.05
N LYS A 265 22.25 -2.37 -10.80
CA LYS A 265 22.11 -0.92 -10.56
C LYS A 265 20.67 -0.43 -10.61
N ARG A 266 19.85 -1.02 -11.48
CA ARG A 266 18.44 -0.62 -11.63
C ARG A 266 17.52 -1.24 -10.57
N LYS A 267 17.73 -2.51 -10.17
CA LYS A 267 16.96 -3.18 -9.10
C LYS A 267 17.10 -2.42 -7.76
N PHE A 268 18.32 -2.00 -7.44
CA PHE A 268 18.67 -1.29 -6.21
C PHE A 268 18.74 0.24 -6.40
N ARG A 269 18.09 0.78 -7.44
CA ARG A 269 18.07 2.23 -7.65
C ARG A 269 17.24 2.91 -6.57
N VAL A 270 17.88 3.74 -5.75
CA VAL A 270 17.25 4.46 -4.64
C VAL A 270 16.18 5.45 -5.13
N SER A 271 16.32 6.01 -6.34
CA SER A 271 15.31 6.92 -6.93
C SER A 271 13.92 6.26 -7.12
N PHE A 272 13.85 4.93 -7.14
CA PHE A 272 12.60 4.16 -7.27
C PHE A 272 12.09 3.62 -5.91
N LEU A 273 12.74 3.99 -4.80
CA LEU A 273 12.49 3.44 -3.48
C LEU A 273 11.02 3.53 -3.04
N PHE A 274 10.29 4.58 -3.45
CA PHE A 274 8.92 4.87 -3.02
C PHE A 274 7.84 4.26 -3.92
N VAL A 275 8.25 3.67 -5.06
CA VAL A 275 7.34 3.16 -6.09
C VAL A 275 7.09 1.67 -5.89
N PRO A 276 5.81 1.22 -5.87
CA PRO A 276 5.49 -0.19 -5.78
C PRO A 276 6.02 -0.94 -7.01
N THR A 277 6.68 -2.06 -6.76
CA THR A 277 7.21 -2.91 -7.83
C THR A 277 6.08 -3.70 -8.50
N ASN A 278 6.05 -3.70 -9.83
CA ASN A 278 5.20 -4.53 -10.67
C ASN A 278 3.69 -4.37 -10.45
N LEU A 279 3.24 -3.15 -10.13
CA LEU A 279 1.83 -2.84 -9.90
C LEU A 279 1.00 -2.88 -11.20
N HIS A 280 0.05 -3.80 -11.26
CA HIS A 280 -0.90 -3.96 -12.37
C HIS A 280 -2.31 -4.25 -11.85
N VAL A 281 -3.31 -3.86 -12.64
CA VAL A 281 -4.70 -4.28 -12.44
C VAL A 281 -5.04 -5.32 -13.49
N GLN A 282 -5.43 -6.51 -13.06
CA GLN A 282 -5.87 -7.60 -13.93
C GLN A 282 -7.38 -7.71 -13.86
N THR A 283 -8.03 -7.76 -15.01
CA THR A 283 -9.49 -7.88 -15.11
C THR A 283 -9.84 -9.09 -15.97
N PHE A 284 -10.84 -9.84 -15.53
CA PHE A 284 -11.34 -11.02 -16.22
C PHE A 284 -12.75 -10.73 -16.71
N HIS A 285 -12.96 -10.86 -18.01
CA HIS A 285 -14.25 -10.72 -18.65
C HIS A 285 -14.71 -12.08 -19.16
N VAL A 286 -15.91 -12.51 -18.76
CA VAL A 286 -16.52 -13.76 -19.22
C VAL A 286 -17.74 -13.39 -20.06
N ASP A 287 -17.76 -13.81 -21.32
CA ASP A 287 -18.78 -13.48 -22.32
C ASP A 287 -19.06 -11.97 -22.42
N GLY A 288 -17.99 -11.17 -22.35
CA GLY A 288 -18.04 -9.70 -22.43
C GLY A 288 -18.50 -9.00 -21.15
N ARG A 289 -18.76 -9.74 -20.06
CA ARG A 289 -19.09 -9.18 -18.73
C ARG A 289 -17.89 -9.23 -17.81
N LEU A 290 -17.60 -8.16 -17.09
CA LEU A 290 -16.56 -8.18 -16.05
C LEU A 290 -16.95 -9.19 -14.97
N ALA A 291 -16.16 -10.24 -14.83
CA ALA A 291 -16.33 -11.31 -13.86
C ALA A 291 -15.54 -11.03 -12.57
N ALA A 292 -14.30 -10.52 -12.70
CA ALA A 292 -13.46 -10.21 -11.55
C ALA A 292 -12.38 -9.18 -11.90
N SER A 293 -11.89 -8.48 -10.88
CA SER A 293 -10.73 -7.59 -10.96
C SER A 293 -9.79 -7.88 -9.80
N PHE A 294 -8.51 -8.04 -10.08
CA PHE A 294 -7.45 -8.30 -9.12
C PHE A 294 -6.35 -7.25 -9.26
N LEU A 295 -5.76 -6.87 -8.13
CA LEU A 295 -4.54 -6.09 -8.12
C LEU A 295 -3.35 -7.05 -7.95
N THR A 296 -2.39 -6.99 -8.86
CA THR A 296 -1.16 -7.75 -8.77
C THR A 296 0.01 -6.80 -8.55
N VAL A 297 0.83 -7.08 -7.55
CA VAL A 297 1.98 -6.25 -7.18
C VAL A 297 3.12 -7.17 -6.69
N GLY A 298 4.36 -6.76 -6.90
CA GLY A 298 5.49 -7.28 -6.14
C GLY A 298 5.37 -6.95 -4.65
N ALA A 299 6.24 -7.55 -3.84
CA ALA A 299 6.20 -7.34 -2.40
C ALA A 299 6.37 -5.86 -2.01
N ILE A 300 5.67 -5.47 -0.93
CA ILE A 300 5.84 -4.18 -0.26
C ILE A 300 7.16 -4.25 0.50
N ALA A 301 8.23 -3.76 -0.12
CA ALA A 301 9.55 -3.93 0.44
C ALA A 301 10.53 -2.85 -0.04
N ALA A 302 11.36 -2.37 0.87
CA ALA A 302 12.38 -1.36 0.58
C ALA A 302 13.64 -2.00 -0.01
N LEU A 303 13.50 -2.70 -1.14
CA LEU A 303 14.57 -3.45 -1.81
C LEU A 303 15.89 -2.65 -1.95
N PRO A 304 15.90 -1.35 -2.35
CA PRO A 304 17.13 -0.57 -2.45
C PRO A 304 17.92 -0.44 -1.15
N LEU A 305 17.23 -0.50 0.01
CA LEU A 305 17.85 -0.41 1.34
C LEU A 305 18.39 -1.76 1.86
N ARG A 306 18.17 -2.85 1.13
CA ARG A 306 18.62 -4.22 1.46
C ARG A 306 18.03 -4.76 2.77
N PHE A 307 18.36 -6.01 3.09
CA PHE A 307 17.83 -6.76 4.24
C PHE A 307 18.93 -7.45 5.08
N SER A 308 20.19 -7.03 4.96
CA SER A 308 21.30 -7.61 5.73
C SER A 308 21.08 -7.56 7.25
N SER A 309 20.33 -6.55 7.72
CA SER A 309 19.99 -6.36 9.14
C SER A 309 18.61 -6.93 9.53
N GLY A 310 17.87 -7.49 8.57
CA GLY A 310 16.43 -7.77 8.67
C GLY A 310 15.57 -6.75 7.90
N GLY A 311 14.27 -6.98 7.90
CA GLY A 311 13.26 -6.00 7.52
C GLY A 311 12.89 -5.07 8.68
N LEU A 312 11.82 -4.29 8.48
CA LEU A 312 11.45 -3.20 9.37
C LEU A 312 11.24 -3.64 10.83
N SER A 313 10.45 -4.69 11.08
CA SER A 313 10.18 -5.17 12.44
C SER A 313 11.46 -5.59 13.17
N LYS A 314 12.37 -6.30 12.52
CA LYS A 314 13.61 -6.77 13.15
C LYS A 314 14.57 -5.62 13.45
N ILE A 315 14.69 -4.64 12.56
CA ILE A 315 15.51 -3.44 12.79
C ILE A 315 14.90 -2.63 13.95
N ARG A 316 13.58 -2.43 13.97
CA ARG A 316 12.86 -1.70 15.02
C ARG A 316 13.01 -2.38 16.39
N ASN A 317 12.86 -3.69 16.47
CA ASN A 317 13.04 -4.45 17.72
C ASN A 317 14.47 -4.33 18.28
N LYS A 318 15.49 -4.42 17.41
CA LYS A 318 16.88 -4.20 17.82
C LYS A 318 17.13 -2.79 18.32
N PHE A 319 16.57 -1.79 17.64
CA PHE A 319 16.65 -0.39 18.03
C PHE A 319 15.98 -0.15 19.39
N SER A 320 14.76 -0.65 19.59
CA SER A 320 14.04 -0.55 20.86
C SER A 320 14.77 -1.25 22.02
N ALA A 321 15.39 -2.40 21.76
CA ALA A 321 16.19 -3.11 22.77
C ALA A 321 17.49 -2.38 23.16
N ALA A 322 18.02 -1.53 22.27
CA ALA A 322 19.23 -0.74 22.53
C ALA A 322 18.94 0.53 23.36
N LEU A 323 17.69 0.96 23.43
CA LEU A 323 17.25 2.18 24.11
C LEU A 323 16.64 1.89 25.49
N GLY A 324 16.82 2.83 26.43
CA GLY A 324 16.10 2.82 27.70
C GLY A 324 14.63 3.26 27.54
N SER A 325 13.77 2.98 28.54
CA SER A 325 12.33 3.25 28.48
C SER A 325 11.96 4.71 28.15
N ILE A 326 12.72 5.69 28.67
CA ILE A 326 12.48 7.12 28.40
C ILE A 326 12.86 7.47 26.96
N ALA A 327 14.03 7.01 26.51
CA ALA A 327 14.49 7.25 25.14
C ALA A 327 13.58 6.59 24.10
N LEU A 328 12.99 5.44 24.43
CA LEU A 328 12.03 4.74 23.58
C LEU A 328 10.73 5.56 23.40
N ASP A 329 10.27 6.27 24.44
CA ASP A 329 9.08 7.12 24.35
C ASP A 329 9.31 8.32 23.42
N HIS A 330 10.48 8.95 23.52
CA HIS A 330 10.85 10.10 22.69
C HIS A 330 11.16 9.73 21.23
N THR A 331 11.57 8.49 20.96
CA THR A 331 11.86 7.99 19.60
C THR A 331 10.72 7.21 18.98
N ASN A 332 9.62 6.98 19.71
CA ASN A 332 8.42 6.37 19.14
C ASN A 332 7.73 7.37 18.20
N GLU A 333 7.76 7.07 16.90
CA GLU A 333 7.19 7.92 15.84
C GLU A 333 5.75 8.35 16.17
N ASN A 334 4.85 7.42 16.52
CA ASN A 334 3.44 7.74 16.79
C ASN A 334 3.26 8.73 17.94
N ARG A 335 3.98 8.54 19.06
CA ARG A 335 3.89 9.43 20.22
C ARG A 335 4.53 10.78 19.92
N PHE A 336 5.73 10.78 19.33
CA PHE A 336 6.43 11.98 18.94
C PHE A 336 5.58 12.83 17.98
N HIS A 337 5.04 12.22 16.93
CA HIS A 337 4.20 12.91 15.95
C HIS A 337 2.89 13.41 16.56
N SER A 338 2.19 12.59 17.36
CA SER A 338 0.93 12.97 17.99
C SER A 338 1.11 14.21 18.89
N ARG A 339 2.09 14.19 19.79
CA ARG A 339 2.40 15.33 20.68
C ARG A 339 2.77 16.58 19.89
N ARG A 340 3.62 16.43 18.87
CA ARG A 340 4.02 17.54 17.99
C ARG A 340 2.81 18.14 17.25
N GLN A 341 1.92 17.30 16.72
CA GLN A 341 0.73 17.77 16.02
C GLN A 341 -0.21 18.55 16.94
N ILE A 342 -0.40 18.09 18.17
CA ILE A 342 -1.21 18.79 19.17
C ILE A 342 -0.59 20.17 19.48
N LEU A 343 0.72 20.23 19.73
CA LEU A 343 1.42 21.50 20.00
C LEU A 343 1.37 22.47 18.80
N LEU A 344 1.55 21.98 17.57
CA LEU A 344 1.44 22.81 16.36
C LEU A 344 0.01 23.25 16.05
N ALA A 345 -0.99 22.42 16.34
CA ALA A 345 -2.39 22.80 16.23
C ALA A 345 -2.75 23.89 17.25
N MET A 346 -2.28 23.75 18.48
CA MET A 346 -2.44 24.76 19.52
C MET A 346 -1.77 26.09 19.16
N LYS A 347 -0.52 26.05 18.65
CA LYS A 347 0.17 27.26 18.16
C LYS A 347 -0.63 27.97 17.06
N ARG A 348 -1.25 27.22 16.13
CA ARG A 348 -2.13 27.77 15.10
C ARG A 348 -3.41 28.38 15.70
N LYS A 349 -4.07 27.65 16.59
CA LYS A 349 -5.29 28.09 17.28
C LYS A 349 -5.07 29.37 18.08
N ILE A 350 -3.93 29.50 18.78
CA ILE A 350 -3.53 30.72 19.48
C ILE A 350 -3.42 31.90 18.50
N GLY A 351 -2.79 31.70 17.33
CA GLY A 351 -2.66 32.74 16.30
C GLY A 351 -3.99 33.13 15.66
N GLU A 352 -4.89 32.17 15.46
CA GLU A 352 -6.26 32.41 14.98
C GLU A 352 -7.08 33.18 16.01
N LEU A 353 -7.01 32.80 17.29
CA LEU A 353 -7.69 33.49 18.40
C LEU A 353 -7.18 34.91 18.57
N SER A 354 -5.87 35.14 18.58
CA SER A 354 -5.28 36.47 18.64
C SER A 354 -5.80 37.38 17.50
N ARG A 355 -5.84 36.87 16.26
CA ARG A 355 -6.42 37.60 15.12
C ARG A 355 -7.93 37.82 15.26
N ASN A 356 -8.67 36.83 15.75
CA ASN A 356 -10.11 36.93 15.96
C ASN A 356 -10.42 38.03 16.98
N ILE A 357 -9.65 38.12 18.07
CA ILE A 357 -9.79 39.20 19.05
C ILE A 357 -9.44 40.55 18.42
N ASP A 358 -8.43 40.63 17.55
CA ASP A 358 -8.10 41.91 16.92
C ASP A 358 -9.14 42.41 15.90
N VAL A 359 -9.73 41.48 15.14
CA VAL A 359 -10.67 41.80 14.04
C VAL A 359 -12.12 41.83 14.51
N LYS A 360 -12.60 40.79 15.20
CA LYS A 360 -14.02 40.61 15.51
C LYS A 360 -14.44 41.38 16.76
N TRP A 361 -13.58 41.48 17.76
CA TRP A 361 -13.85 42.26 18.99
C TRP A 361 -14.07 43.76 18.70
N ARG A 362 -13.56 44.27 17.57
CA ARG A 362 -13.79 45.67 17.14
C ARG A 362 -15.14 45.91 16.46
N ILE A 363 -15.83 44.86 16.00
CA ILE A 363 -17.05 44.98 15.17
C ILE A 363 -18.32 44.94 16.03
N THR A 364 -18.23 44.45 17.27
CA THR A 364 -19.37 44.23 18.18
C THR A 364 -19.70 45.38 19.14
N SER A 365 -19.32 46.62 18.82
CA SER A 365 -19.70 47.82 19.61
C SER A 365 -21.22 48.09 19.70
N ASP A 366 -22.07 47.23 19.11
CA ASP A 366 -23.54 47.27 19.14
C ASP A 366 -24.16 46.36 20.23
N GLY A 367 -23.43 45.99 21.27
CA GLY A 367 -24.01 45.41 22.51
C GLY A 367 -24.36 43.91 22.44
N ARG A 368 -23.73 43.14 21.55
CA ARG A 368 -23.82 41.65 21.50
C ARG A 368 -22.46 40.98 21.72
N THR A 369 -21.74 41.41 22.76
CA THR A 369 -20.40 40.92 23.11
C THR A 369 -20.42 39.56 23.82
N ASP A 370 -21.54 39.15 24.40
CA ASP A 370 -21.62 37.99 25.31
C ASP A 370 -21.29 36.62 24.68
N GLU A 371 -21.66 36.37 23.41
CA GLU A 371 -21.44 35.05 22.77
C GLU A 371 -20.00 34.82 22.32
N ILE A 372 -19.31 35.88 21.84
CA ILE A 372 -17.94 35.78 21.33
C ILE A 372 -16.95 35.67 22.50
N ASP A 373 -17.20 36.38 23.60
CA ASP A 373 -16.33 36.40 24.77
C ASP A 373 -16.35 35.04 25.47
N THR A 374 -17.53 34.42 25.59
CA THR A 374 -17.70 33.08 26.16
C THR A 374 -17.10 31.98 25.29
N GLU A 375 -17.21 32.09 23.96
CA GLU A 375 -16.56 31.17 23.02
C GLU A 375 -15.03 31.25 23.14
N ILE A 376 -14.44 32.45 23.07
CA ILE A 376 -13.00 32.66 23.19
C ILE A 376 -12.47 32.15 24.53
N PHE A 377 -13.18 32.44 25.63
CA PHE A 377 -12.79 31.96 26.95
C PHE A 377 -12.84 30.43 27.05
N SER A 378 -13.90 29.80 26.54
CA SER A 378 -14.02 28.34 26.51
C SER A 378 -12.89 27.70 25.71
N GLU A 379 -12.48 28.31 24.59
CA GLU A 379 -11.36 27.81 23.80
C GLU A 379 -10.02 27.93 24.54
N ILE A 380 -9.79 29.02 25.27
CA ILE A 380 -8.59 29.23 26.09
C ILE A 380 -8.54 28.23 27.24
N GLN A 381 -9.66 27.98 27.91
CA GLN A 381 -9.76 26.96 28.96
C GLN A 381 -9.42 25.57 28.41
N GLN A 382 -9.98 25.20 27.25
CA GLN A 382 -9.68 23.92 26.61
C GLN A 382 -8.18 23.80 26.27
N MET A 383 -7.55 24.87 25.78
CA MET A 383 -6.11 24.86 25.49
C MET A 383 -5.27 24.73 26.77
N HIS A 384 -5.66 25.38 27.86
CA HIS A 384 -5.01 25.27 29.16
C HIS A 384 -5.02 23.82 29.69
N GLU A 385 -6.18 23.15 29.64
CA GLU A 385 -6.32 21.74 30.02
C GLU A 385 -5.46 20.82 29.12
N GLN A 386 -5.51 21.03 27.80
CA GLN A 386 -4.70 20.25 26.85
C GLN A 386 -3.19 20.38 27.07
N ILE A 387 -2.69 21.56 27.46
CA ILE A 387 -1.28 21.74 27.81
C ILE A 387 -0.91 20.94 29.05
N ASN A 388 -1.75 20.96 30.08
CA ASN A 388 -1.49 20.22 31.31
C ASN A 388 -1.45 18.71 31.06
N ASP A 389 -2.40 18.20 30.27
CA ASP A 389 -2.39 16.80 29.82
C ASP A 389 -1.13 16.47 29.00
N MET A 390 -0.70 17.40 28.13
CA MET A 390 0.51 17.24 27.35
C MET A 390 1.75 17.10 28.24
N ILE A 391 1.92 17.99 29.21
CA ILE A 391 3.03 17.97 30.18
C ILE A 391 3.06 16.65 30.93
N ASN A 392 1.90 16.18 31.41
CA ASN A 392 1.79 14.90 32.10
C ASN A 392 2.11 13.69 31.20
N SER A 393 1.87 13.81 29.89
CA SER A 393 2.20 12.77 28.93
C SER A 393 3.69 12.68 28.59
N PHE A 394 4.48 13.75 28.78
CA PHE A 394 5.88 13.79 28.41
C PHE A 394 6.79 13.35 29.57
N PRO A 395 7.59 12.28 29.42
CA PRO A 395 8.54 11.92 30.45
C PRO A 395 9.67 12.95 30.53
N ASN A 396 10.04 13.34 31.75
CA ASN A 396 11.21 14.18 32.04
C ASN A 396 11.21 15.59 31.39
N ILE A 397 10.05 16.13 31.03
CA ILE A 397 9.96 17.41 30.29
C ILE A 397 10.47 18.62 31.06
N PHE A 398 10.27 18.67 32.38
CA PHE A 398 10.78 19.74 33.23
C PHE A 398 12.29 19.89 33.09
N ASN A 399 13.04 18.81 33.31
CA ASN A 399 14.50 18.82 33.18
C ASN A 399 14.98 19.15 31.76
N LEU A 400 14.24 18.76 30.73
CA LEU A 400 14.57 19.05 29.33
C LEU A 400 14.44 20.55 29.03
N VAL A 401 13.32 21.16 29.41
CA VAL A 401 13.08 22.60 29.21
C VAL A 401 14.02 23.43 30.08
N ASP A 402 14.27 23.01 31.33
CA ASP A 402 15.17 23.71 32.23
C ASP A 402 16.63 23.64 31.74
N SER A 403 17.06 22.49 31.19
CA SER A 403 18.37 22.36 30.53
C SER A 403 18.53 23.32 29.34
N LEU A 404 17.44 23.55 28.58
CA LEU A 404 17.44 24.53 27.49
C LEU A 404 17.46 25.96 28.01
N CYS A 405 16.78 26.23 29.12
CA CYS A 405 16.79 27.53 29.79
C CYS A 405 18.19 27.88 30.28
N GLU A 406 18.85 26.98 31.03
CA GLU A 406 20.23 27.18 31.50
C GLU A 406 21.22 27.35 30.34
N GLY A 407 21.10 26.50 29.31
CA GLY A 407 21.90 26.58 28.10
C GLY A 407 21.64 27.85 27.26
N GLY A 408 20.42 28.37 27.29
CA GLY A 408 19.94 29.55 26.56
C GLY A 408 20.26 30.88 27.25
N LEU A 409 20.18 30.93 28.58
CA LEU A 409 20.61 32.07 29.39
C LEU A 409 22.11 32.36 29.19
N ALA A 410 22.94 31.33 29.01
CA ALA A 410 24.35 31.46 28.65
C ALA A 410 24.62 31.93 27.19
N GLN A 411 23.58 32.02 26.35
CA GLN A 411 23.65 32.46 24.94
C GLN A 411 23.11 33.88 24.73
N LEU A 412 22.10 34.30 25.49
CA LEU A 412 21.55 35.67 25.45
C LEU A 412 22.60 36.74 25.81
N GLN A 413 23.70 36.35 26.46
CA GLN A 413 24.87 37.21 26.68
C GLN A 413 25.69 37.49 25.40
N HIS A 414 25.43 36.80 24.27
CA HIS A 414 26.22 36.96 23.03
C HIS A 414 25.41 37.12 21.73
N LYS A 415 24.18 36.59 21.59
CA LYS A 415 23.29 36.88 20.45
C LYS A 415 21.80 36.77 20.84
N GLY A 416 21.00 37.73 20.38
CA GLY A 416 19.56 37.83 20.64
C GLY A 416 18.72 36.88 19.80
N SER A 417 18.82 35.56 20.04
CA SER A 417 17.83 34.61 19.49
C SER A 417 16.57 34.59 20.38
N GLU A 418 15.40 34.77 19.79
CA GLU A 418 14.09 34.64 20.46
C GLU A 418 13.63 33.17 20.59
N SER A 419 14.38 32.22 20.03
CA SER A 419 13.92 30.84 19.83
C SER A 419 14.05 29.92 21.06
N VAL A 420 14.79 30.33 22.10
CA VAL A 420 15.18 29.49 23.25
C VAL A 420 14.32 29.81 24.49
N PRO A 421 13.89 28.79 25.28
CA PRO A 421 13.18 29.02 26.54
C PRO A 421 13.95 29.98 27.45
N ARG A 422 13.28 31.02 27.94
CA ARG A 422 13.89 32.08 28.79
C ARG A 422 13.64 31.88 30.28
N ASP A 423 12.78 30.93 30.62
CA ASP A 423 12.36 30.68 31.99
C ASP A 423 12.13 29.18 32.19
N THR A 424 12.21 28.72 33.44
CA THR A 424 11.98 27.31 33.78
C THR A 424 10.54 26.90 33.47
N LEU A 425 10.32 25.61 33.19
CA LEU A 425 8.96 25.13 32.88
C LEU A 425 7.99 25.37 34.03
N ARG A 426 8.48 25.27 35.27
CA ARG A 426 7.71 25.55 36.49
C ARG A 426 7.22 27.00 36.53
N ASN A 427 8.10 27.95 36.31
CA ASN A 427 7.75 29.38 36.32
C ASN A 427 6.80 29.75 35.17
N GLN A 428 6.98 29.15 33.99
CA GLN A 428 6.05 29.35 32.87
C GLN A 428 4.65 28.83 33.18
N LEU A 429 4.55 27.69 33.88
CA LEU A 429 3.28 27.11 34.32
C LEU A 429 2.62 27.97 35.40
N ASP A 430 3.39 28.41 36.41
CA ASP A 430 2.88 29.27 37.49
C ASP A 430 2.39 30.62 36.91
N ARG A 431 3.11 31.18 35.93
CA ARG A 431 2.69 32.37 35.20
C ARG A 431 1.41 32.13 34.42
N LEU A 432 1.29 31.02 33.69
CA LEU A 432 0.08 30.68 32.95
C LEU A 432 -1.12 30.54 33.88
N GLN A 433 -0.96 29.84 35.00
CA GLN A 433 -2.00 29.67 36.01
C GLN A 433 -2.46 31.03 36.55
N ALA A 434 -1.54 31.91 36.93
CA ALA A 434 -1.87 33.25 37.41
C ALA A 434 -2.60 34.11 36.36
N GLN A 435 -2.19 34.03 35.09
CA GLN A 435 -2.87 34.75 33.99
C GLN A 435 -4.27 34.18 33.75
N PHE A 436 -4.42 32.86 33.81
CA PHE A 436 -5.70 32.17 33.66
C PHE A 436 -6.67 32.50 34.79
N ASP A 437 -6.22 32.47 36.05
CA ASP A 437 -7.03 32.85 37.21
C ASP A 437 -7.46 34.32 37.16
N SER A 438 -6.57 35.21 36.68
CA SER A 438 -6.89 36.62 36.45
C SER A 438 -7.93 36.79 35.34
N LEU A 439 -7.77 36.10 34.22
CA LEU A 439 -8.73 36.12 33.11
C LEU A 439 -10.10 35.61 33.55
N SER A 440 -10.15 34.48 34.25
CA SER A 440 -11.39 33.89 34.78
C SER A 440 -12.10 34.87 35.72
N SER A 441 -11.37 35.50 36.64
CA SER A 441 -11.93 36.50 37.55
C SER A 441 -12.49 37.72 36.82
N LYS A 442 -11.78 38.21 35.79
CA LYS A 442 -12.23 39.34 34.97
C LYS A 442 -13.46 38.99 34.11
N MET A 443 -13.53 37.78 33.56
CA MET A 443 -14.70 37.29 32.82
C MET A 443 -15.94 37.17 33.70
N ILE A 444 -15.78 36.67 34.93
CA ILE A 444 -16.88 36.62 35.92
C ILE A 444 -17.35 38.03 36.29
N ALA A 445 -16.43 39.00 36.42
CA ALA A 445 -16.78 40.38 36.69
C ALA A 445 -17.59 41.01 35.55
N VAL A 446 -17.19 40.80 34.29
CA VAL A 446 -17.95 41.24 33.10
C VAL A 446 -19.35 40.62 33.07
N GLY A 447 -19.46 39.31 33.30
CA GLY A 447 -20.76 38.62 33.32
C GLY A 447 -21.73 39.13 34.41
N ARG A 448 -21.21 39.73 35.50
CA ARG A 448 -22.04 40.37 36.54
C ARG A 448 -22.40 41.82 36.21
N MET A 449 -21.57 42.54 35.44
CA MET A 449 -21.84 43.93 35.04
C MET A 449 -22.91 44.01 33.95
N ALA A 450 -23.04 43.00 33.09
CA ALA A 450 -24.09 42.92 32.05
C ALA A 450 -25.53 42.89 32.61
N THR A 451 -25.71 42.63 33.92
CA THR A 451 -27.03 42.56 34.57
C THR A 451 -27.49 43.87 35.24
N THR A 452 -26.73 44.96 35.13
CA THR A 452 -27.00 46.23 35.85
C THR A 452 -27.01 47.45 34.91
N ASP A 453 -28.07 48.27 35.05
CA ASP A 453 -28.55 49.41 34.24
C ASP A 453 -27.57 50.30 33.42
N ASP A 454 -28.15 50.88 32.36
CA ASP A 454 -27.67 51.66 31.20
C ASP A 454 -26.72 52.88 31.39
N ASN A 455 -26.14 53.14 32.57
CA ASN A 455 -25.35 54.36 32.81
C ASN A 455 -23.81 54.18 32.81
N LEU A 456 -23.27 53.05 32.34
CA LEU A 456 -21.86 52.63 32.54
C LEU A 456 -21.01 52.53 31.25
N SER A 457 -21.25 53.38 30.25
CA SER A 457 -20.53 53.29 28.95
C SER A 457 -19.00 53.49 29.02
N HIS A 458 -18.48 54.17 30.04
CA HIS A 458 -17.03 54.35 30.23
C HIS A 458 -16.41 53.16 30.98
N ASP A 459 -17.04 52.71 32.07
CA ASP A 459 -16.57 51.60 32.90
C ASP A 459 -16.64 50.25 32.16
N GLN A 460 -17.64 50.06 31.28
CA GLN A 460 -17.72 48.90 30.39
C GLN A 460 -16.53 48.87 29.41
N ARG A 461 -16.16 49.99 28.80
CA ARG A 461 -15.03 50.05 27.86
C ARG A 461 -13.68 49.78 28.53
N GLU A 462 -13.47 50.30 29.74
CA GLU A 462 -12.26 49.99 30.53
C GLU A 462 -12.22 48.52 30.95
N CYS A 463 -13.36 47.93 31.31
CA CYS A 463 -13.47 46.52 31.65
C CYS A 463 -13.20 45.62 30.45
N GLU A 464 -13.76 45.92 29.27
CA GLU A 464 -13.49 45.22 28.00
C GLU A 464 -12.01 45.30 27.61
N GLN A 465 -11.38 46.47 27.73
CA GLN A 465 -9.94 46.61 27.46
C GLN A 465 -9.09 45.80 28.45
N SER A 466 -9.49 45.76 29.72
CA SER A 466 -8.82 44.98 30.77
C SER A 466 -8.94 43.47 30.54
N VAL A 467 -10.10 42.99 30.07
CA VAL A 467 -10.34 41.59 29.68
C VAL A 467 -9.54 41.26 28.44
N ARG A 468 -9.61 42.10 27.40
CA ARG A 468 -8.81 41.93 26.18
C ARG A 468 -7.32 41.84 26.49
N GLY A 469 -6.80 42.71 27.37
CA GLY A 469 -5.40 42.65 27.81
C GLY A 469 -5.06 41.35 28.55
N ALA A 470 -5.96 40.84 29.38
CA ALA A 470 -5.80 39.56 30.08
C ALA A 470 -5.84 38.37 29.12
N VAL A 471 -6.72 38.40 28.11
CA VAL A 471 -6.79 37.38 27.05
C VAL A 471 -5.48 37.33 26.28
N HIS A 472 -4.96 38.48 25.81
CA HIS A 472 -3.68 38.53 25.09
C HIS A 472 -2.53 38.01 25.97
N SER A 473 -2.48 38.44 27.23
CA SER A 473 -1.44 37.98 28.17
C SER A 473 -1.50 36.47 28.42
N THR A 474 -2.70 35.90 28.46
CA THR A 474 -2.90 34.44 28.60
C THR A 474 -2.50 33.71 27.33
N LEU A 475 -2.88 34.21 26.15
CA LEU A 475 -2.48 33.65 24.85
C LEU A 475 -0.96 33.70 24.65
N ASP A 476 -0.30 34.78 25.07
CA ASP A 476 1.15 34.92 25.03
C ASP A 476 1.84 33.91 25.97
N ALA A 477 1.29 33.70 27.17
CA ALA A 477 1.79 32.67 28.10
C ALA A 477 1.62 31.24 27.53
N LEU A 478 0.44 30.93 26.97
CA LEU A 478 0.18 29.67 26.27
C LEU A 478 1.15 29.47 25.08
N HIS A 479 1.41 30.54 24.32
CA HIS A 479 2.34 30.49 23.19
C HIS A 479 3.77 30.18 23.64
N GLY A 480 4.26 30.90 24.65
CA GLY A 480 5.59 30.69 25.22
C GLY A 480 5.78 29.28 25.76
N LEU A 481 4.78 28.76 26.48
CA LEU A 481 4.80 27.40 27.01
C LEU A 481 4.78 26.34 25.88
N THR A 482 3.92 26.52 24.88
CA THR A 482 3.86 25.65 23.69
C THR A 482 5.21 25.62 22.96
N ALA A 483 5.86 26.77 22.78
CA ALA A 483 7.18 26.87 22.16
C ALA A 483 8.28 26.19 22.99
N SER A 484 8.23 26.31 24.31
CA SER A 484 9.15 25.62 25.22
C SER A 484 8.98 24.11 25.17
N LEU A 485 7.75 23.61 25.13
CA LEU A 485 7.47 22.17 25.00
C LEU A 485 7.94 21.60 23.67
N LEU A 486 7.73 22.31 22.56
CA LEU A 486 8.28 21.93 21.25
C LEU A 486 9.82 21.85 21.29
N SER A 487 10.47 22.83 21.91
CA SER A 487 11.93 22.86 22.06
C SER A 487 12.44 21.71 22.94
N GLY A 488 11.74 21.43 24.04
CA GLY A 488 12.02 20.30 24.93
C GLY A 488 11.86 18.96 24.21
N GLN A 489 10.85 18.81 23.37
CA GLN A 489 10.64 17.63 22.53
C GLN A 489 11.78 17.43 21.53
N ALA A 490 12.23 18.49 20.85
CA ALA A 490 13.38 18.46 19.96
C ALA A 490 14.67 18.03 20.69
N LEU A 491 14.92 18.60 21.88
CA LEU A 491 16.06 18.21 22.71
C LEU A 491 15.97 16.75 23.14
N ALA A 492 14.79 16.28 23.53
CA ALA A 492 14.56 14.91 23.97
C ALA A 492 14.93 13.89 22.89
N LEU A 493 14.57 14.17 21.63
CA LEU A 493 14.93 13.35 20.49
C LEU A 493 16.45 13.27 20.34
N VAL A 494 17.14 14.42 20.32
CA VAL A 494 18.61 14.46 20.17
C VAL A 494 19.30 13.75 21.34
N GLN A 495 18.86 13.98 22.58
CA GLN A 495 19.42 13.29 23.74
C GLN A 495 19.17 11.77 23.73
N SER A 496 18.07 11.32 23.15
CA SER A 496 17.76 9.89 23.00
C SER A 496 18.63 9.21 21.94
N LEU A 497 19.18 9.99 20.99
CA LEU A 497 19.98 9.50 19.86
C LEU A 497 21.49 9.78 20.02
N ARG A 498 21.99 9.92 21.26
CA ARG A 498 23.40 10.25 21.56
C ARG A 498 24.42 9.30 20.91
N LYS A 499 24.10 8.03 20.75
CA LYS A 499 24.99 7.09 20.06
C LYS A 499 24.85 7.27 18.54
N PRO A 500 25.95 7.44 17.79
CA PRO A 500 25.88 7.60 16.33
C PRO A 500 25.15 6.45 15.62
N SER A 501 25.31 5.21 16.11
CA SER A 501 24.61 4.03 15.60
C SER A 501 23.09 4.13 15.74
N ASP A 502 22.61 4.67 16.86
CA ASP A 502 21.19 4.77 17.18
C ASP A 502 20.57 5.89 16.34
N CYS A 503 21.29 7.01 16.21
CA CYS A 503 20.93 8.11 15.31
C CYS A 503 20.80 7.65 13.85
N GLN A 504 21.80 6.93 13.33
CA GLN A 504 21.75 6.36 11.99
C GLN A 504 20.57 5.40 11.83
N THR A 505 20.36 4.51 12.80
CA THR A 505 19.28 3.52 12.76
C THR A 505 17.90 4.17 12.76
N PHE A 506 17.71 5.23 13.57
CA PHE A 506 16.46 5.99 13.65
C PHE A 506 16.09 6.60 12.29
N PHE A 507 17.00 7.37 11.68
CA PHE A 507 16.72 7.99 10.37
C PHE A 507 16.63 6.99 9.22
N HIS A 508 17.31 5.84 9.33
CA HIS A 508 17.15 4.73 8.39
C HIS A 508 15.77 4.04 8.51
N LEU A 509 15.30 3.80 9.74
CA LEU A 509 13.96 3.27 10.01
C LEU A 509 12.89 4.20 9.44
N GLN A 510 13.06 5.50 9.66
CA GLN A 510 12.14 6.51 9.18
C GLN A 510 12.06 6.55 7.64
N LEU A 511 13.21 6.64 6.94
CA LEU A 511 13.26 6.60 5.47
C LEU A 511 12.61 5.33 4.90
N ARG A 512 12.86 4.19 5.55
CA ARG A 512 12.28 2.90 5.17
C ARG A 512 10.77 2.89 5.37
N SER A 513 10.28 3.39 6.52
CA SER A 513 8.87 3.51 6.84
C SER A 513 8.14 4.39 5.82
N ASP A 514 8.69 5.57 5.50
CA ASP A 514 8.15 6.50 4.49
C ASP A 514 8.03 5.85 3.10
N ALA A 515 9.06 5.10 2.70
CA ALA A 515 9.07 4.39 1.42
C ALA A 515 7.97 3.31 1.34
N LEU A 516 7.82 2.52 2.40
CA LEU A 516 6.82 1.46 2.43
C LEU A 516 5.41 2.04 2.54
N LEU A 517 5.21 3.09 3.34
CA LEU A 517 3.95 3.81 3.44
C LEU A 517 3.50 4.33 2.08
N SER A 518 4.41 4.93 1.29
CA SER A 518 4.12 5.36 -0.08
C SER A 518 3.63 4.20 -0.96
N MET A 519 4.27 3.02 -0.88
CA MET A 519 3.82 1.84 -1.64
C MET A 519 2.43 1.39 -1.21
N VAL A 520 2.19 1.27 0.10
CA VAL A 520 0.90 0.79 0.64
C VAL A 520 -0.23 1.77 0.29
N VAL A 521 -0.03 3.08 0.48
CA VAL A 521 -1.01 4.11 0.09
C VAL A 521 -1.33 4.00 -1.40
N THR A 522 -0.31 3.81 -2.24
CA THR A 522 -0.51 3.62 -3.68
C THR A 522 -1.35 2.38 -3.99
N LEU A 523 -1.10 1.25 -3.33
CA LEU A 523 -1.85 0.00 -3.53
C LEU A 523 -3.31 0.12 -3.10
N VAL A 524 -3.55 0.68 -1.92
CA VAL A 524 -4.90 0.86 -1.39
C VAL A 524 -5.67 1.87 -2.25
N THR A 525 -5.03 2.97 -2.67
CA THR A 525 -5.64 3.95 -3.58
C THR A 525 -6.05 3.30 -4.90
N THR A 526 -5.16 2.51 -5.52
CA THR A 526 -5.48 1.80 -6.77
C THR A 526 -6.61 0.79 -6.57
N SER A 527 -6.63 0.08 -5.44
CA SER A 527 -7.69 -0.88 -5.11
C SER A 527 -9.04 -0.20 -4.94
N LEU A 528 -9.09 0.89 -4.16
CA LEU A 528 -10.31 1.67 -3.92
C LEU A 528 -10.86 2.26 -5.21
N LEU A 529 -10.00 2.82 -6.08
CA LEU A 529 -10.42 3.36 -7.37
C LEU A 529 -10.89 2.25 -8.31
N THR A 530 -10.22 1.11 -8.35
CA THR A 530 -10.65 -0.04 -9.16
C THR A 530 -12.03 -0.56 -8.71
N ALA A 531 -12.28 -0.58 -7.40
CA ALA A 531 -13.60 -0.94 -6.86
C ALA A 531 -14.66 0.11 -7.21
N LEU A 532 -14.39 1.41 -6.99
CA LEU A 532 -15.33 2.50 -7.26
C LEU A 532 -15.75 2.62 -8.73
N TYR A 533 -14.81 2.41 -9.65
CA TYR A 533 -15.07 2.46 -11.09
C TYR A 533 -15.53 1.12 -11.68
N GLY A 534 -15.61 0.09 -10.85
CA GLY A 534 -16.16 -1.22 -11.19
C GLY A 534 -17.67 -1.17 -11.43
N PRO A 535 -18.26 -2.29 -11.92
CA PRO A 535 -19.67 -2.39 -12.29
C PRO A 535 -20.64 -2.32 -11.09
N THR A 536 -20.14 -2.35 -9.86
CA THR A 536 -20.91 -2.28 -8.62
C THR A 536 -21.27 -0.82 -8.32
N THR A 537 -22.48 -0.44 -8.73
CA THR A 537 -22.99 0.94 -8.77
C THR A 537 -23.30 1.59 -7.42
N ASP A 538 -23.19 0.87 -6.30
CA ASP A 538 -23.60 1.39 -4.97
C ASP A 538 -22.52 1.29 -3.88
N ILE A 539 -21.24 1.17 -4.26
CA ILE A 539 -20.13 1.05 -3.31
C ILE A 539 -20.02 2.26 -2.38
N GLY A 540 -20.32 3.47 -2.87
CA GLY A 540 -20.18 4.69 -2.08
C GLY A 540 -21.12 4.76 -0.87
N THR A 541 -22.36 4.26 -1.00
CA THR A 541 -23.34 4.21 0.10
C THR A 541 -23.04 3.05 1.05
N PHE A 542 -22.55 1.93 0.52
CA PHE A 542 -22.11 0.79 1.31
C PHE A 542 -20.89 1.13 2.18
N TRP A 543 -19.88 1.81 1.63
CA TRP A 543 -18.69 2.23 2.39
C TRP A 543 -18.96 3.26 3.48
N ALA A 544 -20.07 3.99 3.40
CA ALA A 544 -20.50 4.87 4.48
C ALA A 544 -20.93 4.09 5.74
N HIS A 545 -21.42 2.86 5.58
CA HIS A 545 -21.93 2.01 6.67
C HIS A 545 -20.99 0.86 7.02
N SER A 546 -20.09 0.47 6.10
CA SER A 546 -19.17 -0.65 6.26
C SER A 546 -17.83 -0.30 5.61
N PRO A 547 -16.79 0.00 6.41
CA PRO A 547 -15.48 0.36 5.89
C PRO A 547 -14.92 -0.72 4.96
N PRO A 548 -14.20 -0.34 3.87
CA PRO A 548 -13.61 -1.31 2.96
C PRO A 548 -12.57 -2.17 3.67
N LEU A 549 -12.65 -3.49 3.46
CA LEU A 549 -11.64 -4.45 3.90
C LEU A 549 -10.62 -4.68 2.78
N VAL A 550 -9.35 -4.49 3.08
CA VAL A 550 -8.24 -4.80 2.17
C VAL A 550 -7.70 -6.18 2.51
N THR A 551 -7.82 -7.13 1.59
CA THR A 551 -7.28 -8.48 1.73
C THR A 551 -6.07 -8.65 0.82
N MET A 552 -4.95 -9.10 1.39
CA MET A 552 -3.71 -9.34 0.67
C MET A 552 -3.25 -10.80 0.82
N PHE A 553 -2.88 -11.41 -0.30
CA PHE A 553 -2.27 -12.74 -0.33
C PHE A 553 -0.79 -12.59 -0.68
N SER A 554 0.09 -12.95 0.25
CA SER A 554 1.53 -12.99 0.02
C SER A 554 1.96 -14.40 -0.38
N PHE A 555 2.80 -14.49 -1.41
CA PHE A 555 3.40 -15.73 -1.90
C PHE A 555 4.91 -15.80 -1.67
N LEU A 556 5.45 -14.89 -0.84
CA LEU A 556 6.86 -14.89 -0.45
C LEU A 556 7.19 -16.09 0.44
N SER A 557 8.41 -16.62 0.31
CA SER A 557 8.94 -17.59 1.27
C SER A 557 9.47 -16.89 2.53
N CYS A 558 9.61 -17.66 3.62
CA CYS A 558 10.20 -17.17 4.86
C CYS A 558 11.74 -17.29 4.89
N TYR A 559 12.41 -17.24 3.73
CA TYR A 559 13.85 -17.45 3.63
C TYR A 559 14.59 -16.23 3.05
N GLY A 560 15.77 -15.94 3.60
CA GLY A 560 16.68 -14.90 3.09
C GLY A 560 16.05 -13.51 3.06
N ASP A 561 16.24 -12.80 1.94
CA ASP A 561 15.68 -11.45 1.73
C ASP A 561 14.15 -11.45 1.78
N GLU A 562 13.47 -12.53 1.37
CA GLU A 562 12.00 -12.61 1.35
C GLU A 562 11.41 -12.58 2.76
N ASN A 563 12.11 -13.13 3.76
CA ASN A 563 11.71 -12.97 5.16
C ASN A 563 11.76 -11.49 5.59
N GLY A 564 12.79 -10.75 5.17
CA GLY A 564 12.88 -9.32 5.44
C GLY A 564 11.78 -8.52 4.72
N MET A 565 11.39 -8.94 3.52
CA MET A 565 10.28 -8.34 2.76
C MET A 565 8.92 -8.62 3.44
N LEU A 566 8.75 -9.80 4.04
CA LEU A 566 7.58 -10.13 4.86
C LEU A 566 7.53 -9.27 6.14
N GLU A 567 8.66 -9.08 6.82
CA GLU A 567 8.78 -8.19 7.99
C GLU A 567 8.38 -6.74 7.63
N ASP A 568 8.85 -6.20 6.49
CA ASP A 568 8.44 -4.88 6.00
C ASP A 568 6.93 -4.79 5.78
N ALA A 569 6.35 -5.74 5.05
CA ALA A 569 4.93 -5.73 4.72
C ALA A 569 4.05 -5.89 5.96
N PHE A 570 4.40 -6.80 6.86
CA PHE A 570 3.64 -7.07 8.08
C PHE A 570 3.55 -5.85 8.99
N GLU A 571 4.69 -5.20 9.27
CA GLU A 571 4.73 -4.00 10.11
C GLU A 571 3.88 -2.88 9.54
N MET A 572 3.95 -2.68 8.21
CA MET A 572 3.22 -1.60 7.55
C MET A 572 1.73 -1.83 7.54
N TRP A 573 1.27 -3.05 7.26
CA TRP A 573 -0.15 -3.37 7.35
C TRP A 573 -0.69 -3.25 8.79
N HIS A 574 0.13 -3.59 9.79
CA HIS A 574 -0.24 -3.42 11.20
C HIS A 574 -0.45 -1.94 11.56
N GLN A 575 0.39 -1.05 11.05
CA GLN A 575 0.36 0.38 11.39
C GLN A 575 -0.56 1.20 10.47
N PHE A 576 -0.89 0.70 9.28
CA PHE A 576 -1.56 1.46 8.22
C PHE A 576 -2.84 2.18 8.67
N SER A 577 -3.70 1.47 9.41
CA SER A 577 -4.99 2.03 9.87
C SER A 577 -4.84 3.18 10.88
N ALA A 578 -3.71 3.25 11.59
CA ALA A 578 -3.45 4.32 12.55
C ALA A 578 -2.86 5.57 11.89
N VAL A 579 -2.24 5.44 10.70
CA VAL A 579 -1.49 6.52 10.05
C VAL A 579 -2.15 7.06 8.78
N VAL A 580 -3.09 6.33 8.16
CA VAL A 580 -3.77 6.76 6.93
C VAL A 580 -5.28 6.71 7.08
N SER A 581 -5.95 7.77 6.60
CA SER A 581 -7.40 7.80 6.42
C SER A 581 -7.74 8.24 4.98
N PHE A 582 -8.71 7.56 4.36
CA PHE A 582 -9.19 7.92 3.04
C PHE A 582 -10.51 8.66 3.15
N ARG A 583 -10.57 9.86 2.56
CA ARG A 583 -11.80 10.65 2.47
C ARG A 583 -12.11 10.96 1.03
N PHE A 584 -13.27 10.53 0.56
CA PHE A 584 -13.77 10.91 -0.77
C PHE A 584 -14.25 12.34 -0.78
N VAL A 585 -13.59 13.17 -1.58
CA VAL A 585 -13.94 14.59 -1.78
C VAL A 585 -14.44 14.77 -3.21
N LYS A 586 -15.59 15.43 -3.35
CA LYS A 586 -16.14 15.77 -4.67
C LYS A 586 -15.48 17.04 -5.17
N MET A 587 -14.73 16.97 -6.26
CA MET A 587 -14.17 18.13 -6.95
C MET A 587 -14.63 18.18 -8.41
N SER A 588 -15.00 19.38 -8.87
CA SER A 588 -15.25 19.66 -10.29
C SER A 588 -13.91 19.93 -10.99
N SER A 589 -13.41 18.96 -11.75
CA SER A 589 -12.22 19.16 -12.60
C SER A 589 -12.62 19.61 -14.00
N SER A 590 -11.95 20.65 -14.52
CA SER A 590 -12.08 21.14 -15.90
C SER A 590 -11.68 20.09 -16.96
N VAL A 591 -10.86 19.09 -16.58
CA VAL A 591 -10.45 17.97 -17.45
C VAL A 591 -11.63 17.03 -17.78
N ILE A 592 -12.61 16.93 -16.87
CA ILE A 592 -13.84 16.14 -17.10
C ILE A 592 -14.79 16.89 -18.06
N ASN A 593 -14.80 18.23 -18.01
CA ASN A 593 -15.64 19.08 -18.87
C ASN A 593 -15.22 19.07 -20.35
N ALA A 594 -13.93 18.88 -20.64
CA ALA A 594 -13.43 18.83 -22.02
C ALA A 594 -13.90 17.58 -22.80
N PHE A 595 -14.08 16.44 -22.13
CA PHE A 595 -14.61 15.21 -22.74
C PHE A 595 -16.15 15.17 -22.81
N THR A 596 -16.86 16.00 -22.04
CA THR A 596 -18.33 16.06 -22.06
C THR A 596 -18.89 16.97 -23.14
N LEU A 597 -18.07 17.78 -23.81
CA LEU A 597 -18.54 18.65 -24.91
C LEU A 597 -18.98 17.86 -26.17
N PHE A 598 -18.54 16.59 -26.33
CA PHE A 598 -18.97 15.71 -27.42
C PHE A 598 -20.07 14.70 -27.05
N ARG A 599 -20.60 14.76 -25.82
CA ARG A 599 -21.63 13.83 -25.33
C ARG A 599 -22.79 14.59 -24.67
N LYS A 600 -23.23 15.70 -25.30
CA LYS A 600 -24.54 16.29 -24.97
C LYS A 600 -25.63 15.41 -25.58
N ILE A 601 -26.11 14.45 -24.79
CA ILE A 601 -27.52 14.10 -24.53
C ILE A 601 -27.49 13.01 -23.44
N ALA A 602 -28.14 13.31 -22.30
CA ALA A 602 -28.43 12.46 -21.13
C ALA A 602 -27.34 12.20 -20.03
N SER A 603 -27.37 13.10 -19.04
CA SER A 603 -27.10 12.97 -17.58
C SER A 603 -25.70 12.57 -17.02
N PRO A 604 -25.28 13.11 -15.84
CA PRO A 604 -23.87 13.25 -15.49
C PRO A 604 -23.45 12.48 -14.21
N LYS A 605 -22.34 11.72 -14.26
CA LYS A 605 -21.59 11.30 -13.07
C LYS A 605 -20.11 11.04 -13.40
N SER A 606 -19.18 11.82 -12.83
CA SER A 606 -17.82 11.37 -12.51
C SER A 606 -17.15 12.29 -11.47
N MET A 607 -16.40 11.67 -10.54
CA MET A 607 -15.69 12.28 -9.41
C MET A 607 -14.17 12.09 -9.62
N ALA A 608 -13.35 13.10 -9.34
CA ALA A 608 -11.89 12.98 -9.31
C ALA A 608 -11.33 13.34 -7.91
N PHE A 609 -10.20 12.75 -7.55
CA PHE A 609 -9.58 12.74 -6.22
C PHE A 609 -8.23 13.47 -6.21
N VAL A 610 -7.89 14.11 -5.10
CA VAL A 610 -6.58 14.69 -4.76
C VAL A 610 -6.20 14.17 -3.37
N PRO A 611 -5.00 13.61 -3.15
CA PRO A 611 -4.53 13.30 -1.80
C PRO A 611 -4.13 14.60 -1.08
N LEU A 612 -4.61 14.79 0.13
CA LEU A 612 -4.32 15.93 1.02
C LEU A 612 -3.21 15.60 2.00
#